data_AF-A0A916Y798-F1
#
_entry.id   AF-A0A916Y798-F1
#
_cell.length_a   1.000
_cell.length_b   1.000
_cell.length_c   1.000
_cell.angle_alpha   90.00
_cell.angle_beta   90.00
_cell.angle_gamma   90.00
#
_symmetry.space_group_name_H-M   'P 1'
#
loop_
_entity.id
_entity.type
_entity.pdbx_description
1 polymer ?
#
loop_
_entity_poly.entity_id
_entity_poly.type
_entity_poly.pdbx_seq_one_letter_code
_entity_poly.pdbx_strand_id
1 'polypeptide(L)'
;MNLNILSYSIYLTITAIIIFVVGQILYRNGNVFVSQLVPNHEDLCKKVNKNLLLGYYLLNLGYCAITILSWEKIETVNQLIGIIAYKTSIILFIIGILHYLNIFVITNYIKKLIN
;
A
#
# COMPACT_ATOMS: atom_id res chain seq x y z
N MET A 1 15.89 -25.68 -11.33
CA MET A 1 14.79 -24.71 -11.22
C MET A 1 15.38 -23.38 -10.78
N ASN A 2 15.05 -22.26 -11.44
CA ASN A 2 15.58 -20.96 -11.04
C ASN A 2 14.81 -20.46 -9.81
N LEU A 3 15.38 -20.63 -8.61
CA LEU A 3 14.75 -20.25 -7.34
C LEU A 3 14.42 -18.76 -7.29
N ASN A 4 15.16 -17.92 -8.01
CA ASN A 4 14.82 -16.52 -8.19
C ASN A 4 13.44 -16.42 -8.86
N ILE A 5 13.24 -16.88 -10.09
CA ILE A 5 11.94 -16.76 -10.79
C ILE A 5 10.76 -17.23 -9.92
N LEU A 6 10.90 -18.36 -9.22
CA LEU A 6 9.88 -18.85 -8.30
C LEU A 6 9.61 -17.86 -7.15
N SER A 7 10.65 -17.32 -6.52
CA SER A 7 10.55 -16.30 -5.47
C SER A 7 9.83 -15.05 -5.98
N TYR A 8 10.09 -14.64 -7.23
CA TYR A 8 9.50 -13.45 -7.84
C TYR A 8 7.99 -13.63 -7.99
N SER A 9 7.58 -14.79 -8.51
CA SER A 9 6.16 -15.14 -8.64
C SER A 9 5.46 -15.19 -7.29
N ILE A 10 6.05 -15.81 -6.27
CA ILE A 10 5.44 -15.92 -4.93
C ILE A 10 5.33 -14.53 -4.28
N TYR A 11 6.42 -13.77 -4.25
CA TYR A 11 6.45 -12.43 -3.67
C TYR A 11 5.44 -11.51 -4.33
N LEU A 12 5.42 -11.45 -5.68
CA LEU A 12 4.47 -10.60 -6.40
C LEU A 12 3.03 -11.01 -6.15
N THR A 13 2.73 -12.31 -6.09
CA THR A 13 1.38 -12.80 -5.82
C THR A 13 0.90 -12.39 -4.42
N ILE A 14 1.71 -12.68 -3.40
CA ILE A 14 1.39 -12.31 -2.01
C ILE A 14 1.21 -10.79 -1.90
N THR A 15 2.16 -10.05 -2.46
CA THR A 15 2.20 -8.59 -2.32
C THR A 15 1.06 -7.93 -3.10
N ALA A 16 0.72 -8.41 -4.30
CA ALA A 16 -0.42 -7.92 -5.08
C ALA A 16 -1.75 -8.14 -4.34
N ILE A 17 -1.93 -9.31 -3.70
CA ILE A 17 -3.11 -9.60 -2.89
C ILE A 17 -3.20 -8.60 -1.72
N ILE A 18 -2.10 -8.40 -0.99
CA ILE A 18 -2.05 -7.44 0.12
C ILE A 18 -2.40 -6.04 -0.36
N ILE A 19 -1.72 -5.54 -1.39
CA ILE A 19 -1.92 -4.20 -1.93
C ILE A 19 -3.38 -4.00 -2.36
N PHE A 20 -3.94 -4.94 -3.11
CA PHE A 20 -5.30 -4.81 -3.60
C PHE A 20 -6.32 -4.85 -2.45
N VAL A 21 -6.26 -5.86 -1.59
CA VAL A 21 -7.23 -6.05 -0.50
C VAL A 21 -7.14 -4.90 0.50
N VAL A 22 -5.94 -4.55 0.96
CA VAL A 22 -5.77 -3.47 1.93
C VAL A 22 -6.15 -2.13 1.31
N GLY A 23 -5.74 -1.85 0.06
CA GLY A 23 -6.14 -0.64 -0.66
C GLY A 23 -7.66 -0.47 -0.72
N GLN A 24 -8.42 -1.53 -1.03
CA GLN A 24 -9.89 -1.49 -1.06
C GLN A 24 -10.49 -1.26 0.33
N ILE A 25 -9.95 -1.91 1.37
CA ILE A 25 -10.40 -1.70 2.76
C ILE A 25 -10.17 -0.24 3.18
N LEU A 26 -8.97 0.29 2.91
CA LEU A 26 -8.61 1.68 3.21
C LEU A 26 -9.50 2.66 2.46
N TYR A 27 -9.79 2.41 1.18
CA TYR A 27 -10.69 3.24 0.40
C TYR A 27 -12.12 3.23 0.95
N ARG A 28 -12.69 2.05 1.23
CA ARG A 28 -14.05 1.94 1.76
C ARG A 28 -14.19 2.65 3.11
N ASN A 29 -13.28 2.37 4.04
CA ASN A 29 -13.31 2.94 5.38
C ASN A 29 -12.94 4.43 5.37
N GLY A 30 -12.01 4.83 4.49
CA GLY A 30 -11.59 6.22 4.32
C GLY A 30 -12.70 7.12 3.80
N ASN A 31 -13.57 6.62 2.91
CA ASN A 31 -14.74 7.39 2.45
C ASN A 31 -15.68 7.73 3.62
N VAL A 32 -15.92 6.76 4.52
CA VAL A 32 -16.75 6.98 5.72
C VAL A 32 -16.08 8.01 6.64
N PHE A 33 -14.78 7.85 6.91
CA PHE A 33 -14.02 8.75 7.78
C PHE A 33 -14.00 10.20 7.26
N VAL A 34 -13.67 10.41 5.98
CA VAL A 34 -13.57 11.75 5.39
C VAL A 34 -14.96 12.40 5.32
N SER A 35 -16.01 11.64 4.99
CA SER A 35 -17.39 12.15 4.96
C SER A 35 -17.89 12.62 6.33
N GLN A 36 -17.46 11.99 7.42
CA GLN A 36 -17.79 12.44 8.78
C GLN A 36 -17.04 13.69 9.19
N LEU A 37 -15.79 13.87 8.70
CA LEU A 37 -14.99 15.07 8.96
C LEU A 37 -15.48 16.30 8.18
N VAL A 38 -16.05 16.07 7.01
CA VAL A 38 -16.49 17.13 6.08
C VAL A 38 -17.92 16.85 5.62
N PRO A 39 -18.93 17.20 6.44
CA PRO A 39 -20.32 17.06 6.06
C PRO A 39 -20.65 17.97 4.86
N ASN A 40 -21.62 17.57 4.04
CA ASN A 40 -22.12 18.28 2.85
C ASN A 40 -21.18 18.34 1.61
N HIS A 41 -19.98 17.77 1.68
CA HIS A 41 -19.05 17.74 0.54
C HIS A 41 -18.67 16.32 0.10
N GLU A 42 -19.63 15.39 0.03
CA GLU A 42 -19.37 13.99 -0.29
C GLU A 42 -18.57 13.77 -1.58
N ASP A 43 -18.85 14.53 -2.64
CA ASP A 43 -18.16 14.40 -3.92
C ASP A 43 -16.67 14.76 -3.82
N LEU A 44 -16.34 15.78 -3.01
CA LEU A 44 -14.97 16.15 -2.73
C LEU A 44 -14.28 15.04 -1.92
N CYS A 45 -14.94 14.52 -0.89
CA CYS A 45 -14.44 13.43 -0.06
C CYS A 45 -14.10 12.19 -0.89
N LYS A 46 -15.01 11.79 -1.79
CA LYS A 46 -14.81 10.65 -2.70
C LYS A 46 -13.63 10.87 -3.65
N LYS A 47 -13.48 12.08 -4.21
CA LYS A 47 -12.37 12.43 -5.11
C LYS A 47 -11.02 12.41 -4.39
N VAL A 48 -10.94 13.03 -3.21
CA VAL A 48 -9.74 13.01 -2.37
C VAL A 48 -9.33 11.58 -2.07
N ASN A 49 -10.25 10.77 -1.57
CA ASN A 49 -9.92 9.41 -1.16
C ASN A 49 -9.52 8.53 -2.36
N LYS A 50 -10.08 8.79 -3.55
CA LYS A 50 -9.66 8.14 -4.81
C LYS A 50 -8.22 8.53 -5.19
N ASN A 51 -7.83 9.79 -4.99
CA ASN A 51 -6.46 10.24 -5.22
C ASN A 51 -5.49 9.60 -4.22
N LEU A 52 -5.87 9.49 -2.94
CA LEU A 52 -5.07 8.80 -1.92
C LEU A 52 -4.90 7.32 -2.25
N LEU A 53 -5.96 6.65 -2.74
CA LEU A 53 -5.89 5.27 -3.20
C LEU A 53 -4.95 5.10 -4.40
N LEU A 54 -5.01 6.03 -5.37
CA LEU A 54 -4.11 6.00 -6.52
C LEU A 54 -2.65 6.16 -6.09
N GLY A 55 -2.37 7.12 -5.20
CA GLY A 55 -1.03 7.31 -4.63
C GLY A 55 -0.54 6.08 -3.87
N TYR A 56 -1.42 5.45 -3.10
CA TYR A 56 -1.16 4.17 -2.42
C TYR A 56 -0.74 3.07 -3.43
N TYR A 57 -1.47 2.90 -4.53
CA TYR A 57 -1.11 1.90 -5.54
C TYR A 57 0.21 2.22 -6.23
N LEU A 58 0.44 3.46 -6.63
CA LEU A 58 1.67 3.87 -7.30
C LEU A 58 2.90 3.62 -6.42
N LEU A 59 2.83 4.01 -5.14
CA LEU A 59 3.94 3.83 -4.19
C LEU A 59 4.26 2.35 -3.97
N ASN A 60 3.23 1.53 -3.74
CA ASN A 60 3.43 0.10 -3.50
C ASN A 60 3.91 -0.66 -4.75
N LEU A 61 3.39 -0.32 -5.94
CA LEU A 61 3.87 -0.90 -7.19
C LEU A 61 5.32 -0.49 -7.48
N GLY A 62 5.68 0.77 -7.23
CA GLY A 62 7.07 1.25 -7.33
C GLY A 62 8.00 0.50 -6.38
N TYR A 63 7.58 0.28 -5.13
CA TYR A 63 8.33 -0.53 -4.17
C TYR A 63 8.55 -1.98 -4.64
N CYS A 64 7.51 -2.60 -5.21
CA CYS A 64 7.62 -3.96 -5.77
C CYS A 64 8.65 -4.01 -6.90
N ALA A 65 8.63 -3.05 -7.82
CA ALA A 65 9.58 -2.97 -8.93
C ALA A 65 11.03 -2.83 -8.43
N ILE A 66 11.28 -1.91 -7.49
CA ILE A 66 12.61 -1.72 -6.88
C ILE A 66 13.07 -2.99 -6.17
N THR A 67 12.18 -3.63 -5.42
CA THR A 67 12.50 -4.86 -4.68
C THR A 67 12.98 -5.98 -5.60
N ILE A 68 12.33 -6.14 -6.75
CA ILE A 68 12.71 -7.13 -7.76
C ILE A 68 14.07 -6.80 -8.39
N LEU A 69 14.33 -5.52 -8.68
CA LEU A 69 15.61 -5.07 -9.23
C LEU A 69 16.78 -5.31 -8.26
N SER A 70 16.54 -5.22 -6.96
CA SER A 70 17.56 -5.38 -5.92
C SER A 70 17.72 -6.81 -5.40
N TRP A 71 17.27 -7.83 -6.14
CA TRP A 71 17.36 -9.21 -5.68
C TRP A 71 18.68 -9.88 -6.02
N GLU A 72 19.34 -10.36 -4.97
CA GLU A 72 20.51 -11.24 -5.08
C GLU A 72 20.11 -12.66 -5.50
N LYS A 73 21.11 -13.46 -5.88
CA LYS A 73 20.91 -14.85 -6.24
C LYS A 73 20.49 -15.67 -5.02
N ILE A 74 19.43 -16.46 -5.18
CA ILE A 74 18.87 -17.32 -4.13
C ILE A 74 19.36 -18.74 -4.38
N GLU A 75 20.10 -19.30 -3.42
CA GLU A 75 20.76 -20.60 -3.56
C GLU A 75 20.01 -21.72 -2.82
N THR A 76 19.23 -21.37 -1.78
CA THR A 76 18.53 -22.35 -0.95
C THR A 76 17.06 -21.98 -0.69
N VAL A 77 16.25 -22.98 -0.37
CA VAL A 77 14.83 -22.77 0.00
C VAL A 77 14.68 -21.98 1.30
N ASN A 78 15.59 -22.15 2.26
CA ASN A 78 15.58 -21.38 3.49
C ASN A 78 15.82 -19.88 3.22
N GLN A 79 16.75 -19.57 2.32
CA GLN A 79 17.01 -18.19 1.88
C GLN A 79 15.79 -17.60 1.16
N LEU A 80 15.12 -18.39 0.30
CA LEU A 80 13.87 -17.99 -0.36
C LEU A 80 12.81 -17.55 0.66
N ILE A 81 12.53 -18.38 1.67
CA ILE A 81 11.51 -18.09 2.68
C ILE A 81 11.87 -16.84 3.46
N GLY A 82 13.13 -16.72 3.90
CA GLY A 82 13.60 -15.56 4.66
C GLY A 82 13.50 -14.25 3.87
N ILE A 83 13.88 -14.28 2.59
CA ILE A 83 13.81 -13.10 1.71
C ILE A 83 12.36 -12.66 1.49
N ILE A 84 11.45 -13.60 1.20
CA ILE A 84 10.04 -13.28 1.00
C ILE A 84 9.46 -12.68 2.28
N ALA A 85 9.67 -13.31 3.43
CA ALA A 85 9.19 -12.81 4.71
C ALA A 85 9.72 -11.40 5.01
N TYR A 86 11.01 -11.16 4.78
CA TYR A 86 11.63 -9.85 4.99
C TYR A 86 11.05 -8.78 4.07
N LYS A 87 11.01 -9.00 2.76
CA LYS A 87 10.49 -8.02 1.81
C LYS A 87 8.99 -7.75 2.03
N THR A 88 8.20 -8.78 2.32
CA THR A 88 6.79 -8.64 2.66
C THR A 88 6.59 -7.88 3.98
N SER A 89 7.46 -8.05 4.98
CA SER A 89 7.36 -7.26 6.22
C SER A 89 7.58 -5.77 5.96
N ILE A 90 8.55 -5.40 5.10
CA ILE A 90 8.82 -3.99 4.78
C ILE A 90 7.61 -3.34 4.13
N ILE A 91 6.98 -3.98 3.14
CA ILE A 91 5.80 -3.38 2.51
C ILE A 91 4.62 -3.25 3.47
N LEU A 92 4.45 -4.19 4.41
CA LEU A 92 3.44 -4.06 5.47
C LEU A 92 3.71 -2.85 6.37
N PHE A 93 4.97 -2.60 6.75
CA PHE A 93 5.35 -1.39 7.49
C PHE A 93 5.09 -0.11 6.67
N ILE A 94 5.45 -0.10 5.38
CA ILE A 94 5.20 1.04 4.47
C ILE A 94 3.69 1.32 4.41
N ILE A 95 2.86 0.30 4.22
CA ILE A 95 1.40 0.42 4.18
C ILE A 95 0.87 0.99 5.50
N GLY A 96 1.36 0.50 6.64
CA GLY A 96 0.97 1.00 7.96
C GLY A 96 1.32 2.48 8.15
N ILE A 97 2.56 2.87 7.85
CA ILE A 97 3.02 4.27 7.93
C ILE A 97 2.18 5.15 7.00
N LEU A 98 1.99 4.73 5.74
CA LEU A 98 1.22 5.46 4.76
C LEU A 98 -0.24 5.65 5.21
N HIS A 99 -0.82 4.66 5.88
CA HIS A 99 -2.17 4.79 6.44
C HIS A 99 -2.26 5.88 7.52
N TYR A 100 -1.32 5.90 8.47
CA TYR A 100 -1.28 6.94 9.49
C TYR A 100 -1.03 8.33 8.89
N LEU A 101 -0.15 8.43 7.88
CA LEU A 101 0.06 9.68 7.13
C LEU A 101 -1.20 10.15 6.43
N ASN A 102 -1.96 9.25 5.80
CA ASN A 102 -3.23 9.60 5.15
C ASN A 102 -4.24 10.16 6.16
N ILE A 103 -4.40 9.53 7.33
CA ILE A 103 -5.27 10.03 8.41
C ILE A 103 -4.80 11.42 8.86
N PHE A 104 -3.50 11.60 9.07
CA PHE A 104 -2.92 12.87 9.49
C PHE A 104 -3.19 13.98 8.47
N VAL A 105 -2.96 13.73 7.18
CA VAL A 105 -3.18 14.72 6.11
C VAL A 105 -4.65 15.10 6.00
N ILE A 106 -5.55 14.12 6.00
CA ILE A 106 -6.99 14.35 5.93
C ILE A 106 -7.46 15.20 7.11
N THR A 107 -7.04 14.85 8.33
CA THR A 107 -7.50 15.52 9.55
C THR A 107 -7.00 16.97 9.66
N ASN A 108 -5.75 17.23 9.24
CA ASN A 108 -5.11 18.53 9.46
C ASN A 108 -5.25 19.51 8.29
N TYR A 109 -5.23 19.04 7.04
CA TYR A 109 -5.24 19.89 5.86
C TYR A 109 -6.61 19.99 5.22
N ILE A 110 -7.33 18.87 5.07
CA ILE A 110 -8.62 18.87 4.37
C ILE A 110 -9.69 19.56 5.21
N LYS A 111 -9.69 19.34 6.52
CA LYS A 111 -10.57 20.07 7.45
C LYS A 111 -10.38 21.60 7.35
N LYS A 112 -9.17 22.08 7.05
CA LYS A 112 -8.86 23.51 6.93
C LYS A 112 -9.21 24.14 5.57
N LEU A 113 -9.45 23.33 4.54
CA LEU A 113 -9.81 23.86 3.21
C LEU A 113 -11.29 24.28 3.12
N ILE A 114 -12.08 23.93 4.13
CA ILE A 114 -13.55 24.02 4.11
C ILE A 114 -14.07 24.90 5.26
N ASN A 115 -13.25 25.12 6.30
CA ASN A 115 -13.42 26.19 7.28
C ASN A 115 -12.72 27.46 6.79
#